data_AF-A0A5J6X343-F1
#
_entry.id   AF-A0A5J6X343-F1
#
_cell.length_a   1.000
_cell.length_b   1.000
_cell.length_c   1.000
_cell.angle_alpha   90.00
_cell.angle_beta   90.00
_cell.angle_gamma   90.00
#
_symmetry.space_group_name_H-M   'P 1'
#
loop_
_entity.id
_entity.type
_entity.pdbx_description
1 polymer ?
#
loop_
_entity_poly.entity_id
_entity_poly.type
_entity_poly.pdbx_seq_one_letter_code
_entity_poly.pdbx_strand_id
1 'polypeptide(L)'
;MVDMENKILIPIWEHCDPAVSAAIRQFEERWQPYSQSSQRYPIVGLIKDVIDPAVAAYLRNLPEGFTGFIPGAVPGVGFSKIIRLVGLEAMLRVQRQLLRQFIMTEDQQTARNQSFVATLESLIELVLACMCKRPQSSSAEKGVNLNNQRKHGYCECCGNLTEFSTFISTVAEEQINDVELEEHNKLELSDKYCVGHKPKLTTGEWNPAYRQAKRSLTQFNIELARLTRQCAKRSEVSAKSGDKLIDEYFYHFMLNLTIQPADHAELRNLARKMVDSKLSDTKKKMLALQKLGFNQTEIGQRLLNVNHQPMTRQAVSKALASVRKEFLL
;
A
#
# COMPACT_ATOMS: atom_id res chain seq x y z
N MET A 1 29.46 -3.02 -21.67
CA MET A 1 29.69 -1.90 -20.71
C MET A 1 28.34 -1.27 -20.44
N VAL A 2 27.67 -1.42 -19.31
CA VAL A 2 27.97 -2.02 -18.00
C VAL A 2 26.64 -2.66 -17.58
N ASP A 3 26.64 -3.97 -17.30
CA ASP A 3 25.51 -4.59 -16.59
C ASP A 3 25.54 -4.01 -15.17
N MET A 4 24.74 -2.96 -14.95
CA MET A 4 24.47 -2.47 -13.61
C MET A 4 23.58 -3.52 -12.95
N GLU A 5 24.19 -4.46 -12.24
CA GLU A 5 23.49 -5.29 -11.27
C GLU A 5 22.70 -4.36 -10.35
N ASN A 6 21.38 -4.34 -10.50
CA ASN A 6 20.47 -3.71 -9.54
C ASN A 6 20.55 -4.52 -8.24
N LYS A 7 21.62 -4.31 -7.47
CA LYS A 7 21.81 -4.89 -6.15
C LYS A 7 20.78 -4.21 -5.25
N ILE A 8 19.68 -4.92 -4.96
CA ILE A 8 18.66 -4.45 -4.02
C ILE A 8 19.40 -4.21 -2.70
N LEU A 9 19.47 -2.95 -2.28
CA LEU A 9 20.03 -2.59 -0.99
C LEU A 9 18.93 -2.77 0.06
N ILE A 10 19.25 -3.32 1.23
CA ILE A 10 18.32 -3.36 2.37
C ILE A 10 18.56 -2.10 3.22
N PRO A 11 17.61 -1.15 3.28
CA PRO A 11 17.76 0.03 4.13
C PRO A 11 17.88 -0.36 5.60
N ILE A 12 18.86 0.22 6.30
CA ILE A 12 19.03 0.09 7.75
C ILE A 12 18.87 1.49 8.34
N TRP A 13 17.96 1.62 9.30
CA TRP A 13 17.66 2.90 9.93
C TRP A 13 18.76 3.34 10.89
N GLU A 14 18.96 4.65 10.99
CA GLU A 14 19.87 5.25 11.95
C GLU A 14 19.45 4.86 13.38
N HIS A 15 20.42 4.49 14.21
CA HIS A 15 20.23 3.96 15.59
C HIS A 15 19.66 2.53 15.71
N CYS A 16 19.54 1.78 14.62
CA CYS A 16 19.27 0.34 14.66
C CYS A 16 20.29 -0.39 15.55
N ASP A 17 19.84 -1.43 16.26
CA ASP A 17 20.70 -2.25 17.11
C ASP A 17 21.95 -2.74 16.35
N PRO A 18 23.17 -2.62 16.94
CA PRO A 18 24.40 -2.99 16.25
C PRO A 18 24.47 -4.45 15.81
N ALA A 19 23.93 -5.38 16.59
CA ALA A 19 23.94 -6.80 16.26
C ALA A 19 22.93 -7.11 15.15
N VAL A 20 21.73 -6.52 15.21
CA VAL A 20 20.71 -6.68 14.16
C VAL A 20 21.16 -6.03 12.84
N SER A 21 21.71 -4.81 12.88
CA SER A 21 22.23 -4.14 11.68
C SER A 21 23.40 -4.91 11.05
N ALA A 22 24.32 -5.45 11.86
CA ALA A 22 25.38 -6.33 11.37
C ALA A 22 24.82 -7.60 10.71
N ALA A 23 23.80 -8.22 11.30
CA ALA A 23 23.14 -9.38 10.74
C ALA A 23 22.43 -9.07 9.41
N ILE A 24 21.78 -7.91 9.27
CA ILE A 24 21.17 -7.48 8.00
C ILE A 24 22.24 -7.30 6.91
N ARG A 25 23.40 -6.71 7.24
CA ARG A 25 24.52 -6.59 6.28
C ARG A 25 25.08 -7.96 5.88
N GLN A 26 25.29 -8.85 6.84
CA GLN A 26 25.73 -10.22 6.56
C GLN A 26 24.71 -10.99 5.70
N PHE A 27 23.42 -10.77 5.94
CA PHE A 27 22.35 -11.32 5.14
C PHE A 27 22.42 -10.80 3.70
N GLU A 28 22.57 -9.49 3.51
CA GLU A 28 22.71 -8.83 2.20
C GLU A 28 23.94 -9.31 1.40
N GLU A 29 25.03 -9.67 2.06
CA GLU A 29 26.19 -10.27 1.42
C GLU A 29 25.89 -11.69 0.92
N ARG A 30 25.21 -12.50 1.74
CA ARG A 30 24.98 -13.93 1.49
C ARG A 30 23.74 -14.24 0.67
N TRP A 31 22.81 -13.29 0.56
CA TRP A 31 21.49 -13.60 0.01
C TRP A 31 21.47 -13.79 -1.51
N GLN A 32 22.54 -13.50 -2.28
CA GLN A 32 22.53 -13.59 -3.75
C GLN A 32 21.85 -14.84 -4.35
N PRO A 33 22.18 -16.08 -3.93
CA PRO A 33 21.52 -17.28 -4.45
C PRO A 33 20.13 -17.56 -3.87
N TYR A 34 19.74 -16.85 -2.80
CA TYR A 34 18.50 -17.08 -2.06
C TYR A 34 17.33 -16.29 -2.63
N SER A 35 16.15 -16.89 -2.65
CA SER A 35 14.89 -16.20 -2.99
C SER A 35 13.71 -16.94 -2.41
N GLN A 36 12.51 -16.35 -2.53
CA GLN A 36 11.27 -17.05 -2.14
C GLN A 36 11.01 -18.27 -3.03
N SER A 37 11.26 -18.14 -4.34
CA SER A 37 10.91 -19.16 -5.34
C SER A 37 11.99 -20.23 -5.54
N SER A 38 13.14 -20.11 -4.88
CA SER A 38 14.22 -21.10 -4.98
C SER A 38 13.94 -22.30 -4.10
N GLN A 39 13.75 -23.47 -4.71
CA GLN A 39 13.63 -24.73 -3.98
C GLN A 39 14.94 -25.11 -3.26
N ARG A 40 16.10 -24.79 -3.86
CA ARG A 40 17.43 -25.14 -3.34
C ARG A 40 17.95 -24.16 -2.28
N TYR A 41 17.61 -22.87 -2.40
CA TYR A 41 18.09 -21.80 -1.52
C TYR A 41 16.91 -20.95 -1.00
N PRO A 42 16.08 -21.50 -0.10
CA PRO A 42 14.91 -20.80 0.42
C PRO A 42 15.34 -19.61 1.29
N ILE A 43 14.89 -18.40 0.96
CA ILE A 43 15.29 -17.16 1.66
C ILE A 43 14.99 -17.19 3.17
N VAL A 44 13.93 -17.89 3.57
CA VAL A 44 13.56 -18.08 4.98
C VAL A 44 14.60 -18.92 5.74
N GLY A 45 15.34 -19.79 5.04
CA GLY A 45 16.50 -20.49 5.60
C GLY A 45 17.62 -19.53 5.98
N LEU A 46 17.94 -18.57 5.10
CA LEU A 46 18.97 -17.57 5.39
C LEU A 46 18.54 -16.62 6.53
N ILE A 47 17.25 -16.27 6.60
CA ILE A 47 16.71 -15.49 7.74
C ILE A 47 16.92 -16.27 9.05
N LYS A 48 16.60 -17.58 9.06
CA LYS A 48 16.81 -18.43 10.23
C LYS A 48 18.27 -18.46 10.67
N ASP A 49 19.20 -18.53 9.72
CA ASP A 49 20.62 -18.73 10.03
C ASP A 49 21.31 -17.43 10.45
N VAL A 50 20.89 -16.29 9.91
CA VAL A 50 21.59 -15.00 10.09
C VAL A 50 20.82 -14.04 10.99
N ILE A 51 19.50 -13.94 10.82
CA ILE A 51 18.68 -12.90 11.45
C ILE A 51 18.13 -13.38 12.79
N ASP A 52 17.58 -14.60 12.86
CA ASP A 52 16.99 -15.14 14.11
C ASP A 52 17.96 -15.07 15.32
N PRO A 53 19.26 -15.40 15.21
CA PRO A 53 20.18 -15.31 16.34
C PRO A 53 20.37 -13.88 16.86
N ALA A 54 20.49 -12.91 15.94
CA ALA A 54 20.67 -11.51 16.28
C ALA A 54 19.40 -10.93 16.94
N VAL A 55 18.23 -11.21 16.37
CA VAL A 55 16.95 -10.81 16.95
C VAL A 55 16.72 -11.46 18.31
N ALA A 56 17.06 -12.74 18.48
CA ALA A 56 16.93 -13.42 19.77
C ALA A 56 17.88 -12.84 20.83
N ALA A 57 19.11 -12.48 20.45
CA ALA A 57 20.04 -11.81 21.35
C ALA A 57 19.55 -10.42 21.75
N TYR A 58 19.02 -9.67 20.79
CA TYR A 58 18.41 -8.37 21.02
C TYR A 58 17.22 -8.45 21.98
N LEU A 59 16.30 -9.40 21.74
CA LEU A 59 15.13 -9.63 22.59
C LEU A 59 15.48 -9.94 24.05
N ARG A 60 16.57 -10.68 24.30
CA ARG A 60 17.04 -10.97 25.68
C ARG A 60 17.51 -9.74 26.45
N ASN A 61 17.93 -8.69 25.75
CA ASN A 61 18.42 -7.46 26.35
C ASN A 61 17.33 -6.38 26.49
N LEU A 62 16.10 -6.67 26.02
CA LEU A 62 14.98 -5.73 26.11
C LEU A 62 14.25 -5.84 27.45
N PRO A 63 13.70 -4.73 27.96
CA PRO A 63 12.78 -4.78 29.10
C PRO A 63 11.53 -5.60 28.76
N GLU A 64 10.94 -6.27 29.76
CA GLU A 64 9.79 -7.15 29.57
C GLU A 64 8.62 -6.48 28.82
N GLY A 65 8.37 -5.19 29.08
CA GLY A 65 7.31 -4.41 28.42
C GLY A 65 7.46 -4.24 26.91
N PHE A 66 8.64 -4.45 26.32
CA PHE A 66 8.88 -4.23 24.88
C PHE A 66 8.59 -5.47 24.04
N THR A 67 8.64 -6.64 24.67
CA THR A 67 8.51 -7.93 23.98
C THR A 67 7.16 -8.08 23.30
N GLY A 68 6.08 -7.52 23.86
CA GLY A 68 4.73 -7.55 23.29
C GLY A 68 4.60 -6.88 21.90
N PHE A 69 5.59 -6.08 21.49
CA PHE A 69 5.57 -5.34 20.22
C PHE A 69 6.42 -5.99 19.12
N ILE A 70 6.92 -7.21 19.37
CA ILE A 70 7.67 -7.98 18.38
C ILE A 70 6.91 -9.27 18.09
N PRO A 71 6.61 -9.59 16.81
CA PRO A 71 5.96 -10.85 16.50
C PRO A 71 6.80 -12.01 17.02
N GLY A 72 6.16 -12.92 17.76
CA GLY A 72 6.79 -14.13 18.29
C GLY A 72 7.87 -13.87 19.34
N ALA A 73 7.74 -12.83 20.16
CA ALA A 73 8.59 -12.61 21.32
C ALA A 73 8.49 -13.68 22.43
N VAL A 74 7.82 -14.81 22.16
CA VAL A 74 7.82 -15.99 23.00
C VAL A 74 9.16 -16.73 22.81
N PRO A 75 9.84 -17.14 23.90
CA PRO A 75 11.06 -17.92 23.80
C PRO A 75 10.90 -19.13 22.86
N GLY A 76 11.77 -19.24 21.86
CA GLY A 76 11.80 -20.36 20.91
C GLY A 76 10.98 -20.17 19.62
N VAL A 77 10.32 -19.02 19.41
CA VAL A 77 9.67 -18.69 18.14
C VAL A 77 10.49 -17.63 17.40
N GLY A 78 11.42 -18.08 16.54
CA GLY A 78 12.25 -17.17 15.74
C GLY A 78 11.47 -16.42 14.66
N PHE A 79 12.02 -15.30 14.20
CA PHE A 79 11.48 -14.45 13.14
C PHE A 79 11.15 -15.27 11.87
N SER A 80 12.05 -16.17 11.49
CA SER A 80 11.86 -17.10 10.37
C SER A 80 10.67 -18.05 10.55
N LYS A 81 10.39 -18.51 11.78
CA LYS A 81 9.31 -19.47 12.07
C LYS A 81 7.93 -18.84 11.87
N ILE A 82 7.79 -17.58 12.24
CA ILE A 82 6.57 -16.80 12.02
C ILE A 82 6.36 -16.60 10.53
N ILE A 83 7.41 -16.18 9.81
CA ILE A 83 7.36 -16.02 8.36
C ILE A 83 6.94 -17.32 7.66
N ARG A 84 7.40 -18.49 8.12
CA ARG A 84 6.95 -19.79 7.56
C ARG A 84 5.47 -20.06 7.81
N LEU A 85 4.94 -19.60 8.94
CA LEU A 85 3.54 -19.83 9.32
C LEU A 85 2.58 -18.91 8.56
N VAL A 86 2.90 -17.62 8.47
CA VAL A 86 1.97 -16.60 7.97
C VAL A 86 2.37 -15.99 6.61
N GLY A 87 3.58 -16.26 6.14
CA GLY A 87 4.14 -15.63 4.94
C GLY A 87 4.76 -14.26 5.20
N LEU A 88 5.61 -13.80 4.28
CA LEU A 88 6.33 -12.52 4.40
C LEU A 88 5.38 -11.31 4.38
N GLU A 89 4.30 -11.35 3.59
CA GLU A 89 3.33 -10.25 3.51
C GLU A 89 2.56 -10.07 4.82
N ALA A 90 2.03 -11.14 5.39
CA ALA A 90 1.31 -11.06 6.66
C ALA A 90 2.27 -10.65 7.80
N MET A 91 3.51 -11.17 7.80
CA MET A 91 4.54 -10.77 8.76
C MET A 91 4.78 -9.25 8.72
N LEU A 92 4.92 -8.68 7.52
CA LEU A 92 5.12 -7.24 7.33
C LEU A 92 3.97 -6.43 7.94
N ARG A 93 2.72 -6.85 7.69
CA ARG A 93 1.52 -6.19 8.22
C ARG A 93 1.51 -6.22 9.76
N VAL A 94 1.79 -7.39 10.35
CA VAL A 94 1.82 -7.57 11.81
C VAL A 94 2.92 -6.72 12.45
N GLN A 95 4.14 -6.73 11.91
CA GLN A 95 5.25 -5.91 12.44
C GLN A 95 4.91 -4.42 12.45
N ARG A 96 4.33 -3.90 11.35
CA ARG A 96 3.91 -2.49 11.27
C ARG A 96 2.84 -2.14 12.30
N GLN A 97 1.88 -3.04 12.51
CA GLN A 97 0.82 -2.84 13.50
C GLN A 97 1.37 -2.80 14.93
N LEU A 98 2.28 -3.72 15.28
CA LEU A 98 2.87 -3.77 16.61
C LEU A 98 3.80 -2.57 16.87
N LEU A 99 4.61 -2.18 15.88
CA LEU A 99 5.43 -0.97 15.98
C LEU A 99 4.56 0.28 16.20
N ARG A 100 3.43 0.40 15.49
CA ARG A 100 2.48 1.49 15.72
C ARG A 100 1.96 1.48 17.15
N GLN A 101 1.59 0.31 17.67
CA GLN A 101 1.08 0.20 19.04
C GLN A 101 2.14 0.67 20.03
N PHE A 102 3.40 0.25 19.88
CA PHE A 102 4.52 0.72 20.71
C PHE A 102 4.66 2.24 20.70
N ILE A 103 4.66 2.85 19.51
CA ILE A 103 4.78 4.31 19.36
C ILE A 103 3.62 5.05 20.05
N MET A 104 2.43 4.48 20.06
CA MET A 104 1.25 5.10 20.67
C MET A 104 1.16 4.92 22.18
N THR A 105 1.75 3.85 22.75
CA THR A 105 1.54 3.49 24.15
C THR A 105 2.78 3.62 25.03
N GLU A 106 3.97 3.31 24.50
CA GLU A 106 5.21 3.18 25.29
C GLU A 106 6.32 4.15 24.87
N ASP A 107 6.19 4.80 23.71
CA ASP A 107 7.27 5.61 23.18
C ASP A 107 7.42 6.97 23.88
N GLN A 108 8.43 7.06 24.74
CA GLN A 108 8.89 8.26 25.44
C GLN A 108 10.02 9.00 24.72
N GLN A 109 10.35 8.66 23.46
CA GLN A 109 11.40 9.31 22.67
C GLN A 109 12.80 9.25 23.30
N THR A 110 13.05 8.26 24.17
CA THR A 110 14.38 8.00 24.74
C THR A 110 15.29 7.38 23.69
N ALA A 111 16.61 7.47 23.86
CA ALA A 111 17.58 6.82 22.97
C ALA A 111 17.33 5.30 22.82
N ARG A 112 16.83 4.64 23.88
CA ARG A 112 16.44 3.22 23.84
C ARG A 112 15.24 3.00 22.93
N ASN A 113 14.20 3.82 23.06
CA ASN A 113 12.99 3.69 22.25
C ASN A 113 13.27 4.01 20.79
N GLN A 114 14.08 5.03 20.52
CA GLN A 114 14.56 5.35 19.19
C GLN A 114 15.31 4.17 18.58
N SER A 115 16.20 3.54 19.34
CA SER A 115 16.91 2.34 18.89
C SER A 115 15.97 1.15 18.65
N PHE A 116 14.94 0.98 19.48
CA PHE A 116 13.91 -0.05 19.30
C PHE A 116 13.09 0.16 18.02
N VAL A 117 12.60 1.38 17.81
CA VAL A 117 11.86 1.76 16.59
C VAL A 117 12.73 1.56 15.35
N ALA A 118 13.97 2.05 15.36
CA ALA A 118 14.90 1.89 14.24
C ALA A 118 15.23 0.42 13.95
N THR A 119 15.31 -0.42 14.99
CA THR A 119 15.54 -1.86 14.84
C THR A 119 14.35 -2.55 14.17
N LEU A 120 13.12 -2.22 14.59
CA LEU A 120 11.92 -2.78 13.96
C LEU A 120 11.71 -2.28 12.53
N GLU A 121 11.93 -1.00 12.26
CA GLU A 121 11.87 -0.45 10.90
C GLU A 121 12.91 -1.13 9.98
N SER A 122 14.13 -1.38 10.47
CA SER A 122 15.15 -2.10 9.69
C SER A 122 14.75 -3.56 9.39
N LEU A 123 14.08 -4.24 10.33
CA LEU A 123 13.55 -5.59 10.11
C LEU A 123 12.36 -5.60 9.14
N ILE A 124 11.53 -4.55 9.15
CA ILE A 124 10.45 -4.33 8.18
C ILE A 124 11.04 -4.16 6.77
N GLU A 125 12.09 -3.36 6.62
CA GLU A 125 12.81 -3.15 5.37
C GLU A 125 13.46 -4.44 4.85
N LEU A 126 14.03 -5.27 5.75
CA LEU A 126 14.51 -6.61 5.42
C LEU A 126 13.38 -7.49 4.85
N VAL A 127 12.23 -7.56 5.51
CA VAL A 127 11.08 -8.37 5.06
C VAL A 127 10.59 -7.90 3.68
N LEU A 128 10.49 -6.58 3.48
CA LEU A 128 10.16 -5.97 2.18
C LEU A 128 11.17 -6.36 1.09
N ALA A 129 12.46 -6.30 1.40
CA ALA A 129 13.51 -6.67 0.46
C ALA A 129 13.46 -8.17 0.11
N CYS A 130 13.18 -9.03 1.10
CA CYS A 130 12.96 -10.46 0.88
C CYS A 130 11.75 -10.74 -0.02
N MET A 131 10.67 -9.95 0.10
CA MET A 131 9.52 -10.04 -0.79
C MET A 131 9.86 -9.68 -2.24
N CYS A 132 10.77 -8.74 -2.43
CA CYS A 132 11.17 -8.27 -3.75
C CYS A 132 12.22 -9.15 -4.45
N LYS A 133 12.81 -10.16 -3.76
CA LYS A 133 13.98 -10.90 -4.24
C LYS A 133 13.65 -12.16 -5.06
N ARG A 134 14.32 -12.30 -6.22
CA ARG A 134 14.15 -13.40 -7.19
C ARG A 134 15.38 -14.32 -7.29
N PRO A 135 15.23 -15.60 -7.70
CA PRO A 135 16.35 -16.51 -7.94
C PRO A 135 17.15 -16.12 -9.20
N GLN A 136 18.47 -16.33 -9.18
CA GLN A 136 19.37 -15.99 -10.30
C GLN A 136 19.24 -16.92 -11.52
N SER A 137 18.69 -18.14 -11.36
CA SER A 137 18.51 -19.10 -12.47
C SER A 137 17.02 -19.44 -12.66
N SER A 138 16.28 -18.55 -13.31
CA SER A 138 15.02 -18.92 -13.97
C SER A 138 15.26 -18.90 -15.48
N SER A 139 15.98 -19.88 -16.00
CA SER A 139 15.92 -20.17 -17.43
C SER A 139 14.49 -20.67 -17.71
N ALA A 140 13.72 -19.86 -18.44
CA ALA A 140 12.37 -20.22 -18.84
C ALA A 140 12.39 -21.53 -19.64
N GLU A 141 11.67 -22.54 -19.15
CA GLU A 141 11.39 -23.74 -19.93
C GLU A 141 10.53 -23.37 -21.14
N LYS A 142 10.74 -24.08 -22.25
CA LYS A 142 10.05 -23.84 -23.51
C LYS A 142 8.59 -24.27 -23.39
N GLY A 143 7.71 -23.28 -23.49
CA GLY A 143 6.26 -23.45 -23.47
C GLY A 143 5.71 -22.64 -22.32
N VAL A 144 4.95 -21.58 -22.66
CA VAL A 144 4.32 -20.67 -21.70
C VAL A 144 5.28 -19.64 -21.08
N ASN A 145 5.56 -18.56 -21.82
CA ASN A 145 6.13 -17.33 -21.24
C ASN A 145 5.02 -16.57 -20.47
N LEU A 146 4.61 -17.10 -19.32
CA LEU A 146 3.86 -16.34 -18.33
C LEU A 146 4.87 -15.47 -17.61
N ASN A 147 4.93 -14.22 -18.04
CA ASN A 147 5.82 -13.22 -17.47
C ASN A 147 5.30 -12.86 -16.06
N ASN A 148 5.55 -13.71 -15.05
CA ASN A 148 5.31 -13.46 -13.61
C ASN A 148 6.06 -12.21 -13.11
N GLN A 149 6.82 -11.55 -13.99
CA GLN A 149 7.48 -10.28 -13.76
C GLN A 149 6.59 -9.04 -14.02
N ARG A 150 5.44 -9.19 -14.69
CA ARG A 150 4.46 -8.10 -14.74
C ARG A 150 3.92 -7.92 -13.32
N LYS A 151 4.25 -6.80 -12.69
CA LYS A 151 3.67 -6.36 -11.41
C LYS A 151 2.18 -6.73 -11.41
N HIS A 152 1.69 -7.37 -10.34
CA HIS A 152 0.26 -7.47 -10.09
C HIS A 152 -0.34 -6.08 -10.27
N GLY A 153 -1.00 -5.90 -11.41
CA GLY A 153 -1.49 -4.62 -11.87
C GLY A 153 -2.82 -4.37 -11.20
N TYR A 154 -2.98 -3.17 -10.65
CA TYR A 154 -4.31 -2.67 -10.37
C TYR A 154 -4.98 -2.27 -11.69
N CYS A 155 -6.29 -2.44 -11.74
CA CYS A 155 -7.12 -1.95 -12.82
C CYS A 155 -6.86 -0.46 -13.08
N GLU A 156 -6.79 -0.05 -14.34
CA GLU A 156 -6.68 1.37 -14.71
C GLU A 156 -7.79 2.24 -14.11
N CYS A 157 -8.95 1.65 -13.83
CA CYS A 157 -10.17 2.35 -13.41
C CYS A 157 -10.47 2.27 -11.91
N CYS A 158 -9.84 1.38 -11.14
CA CYS A 158 -10.10 1.21 -9.71
C CYS A 158 -8.91 0.58 -8.96
N GLY A 159 -9.12 0.15 -7.71
CA GLY A 159 -8.15 -0.53 -6.88
C GLY A 159 -8.20 -2.06 -6.91
N ASN A 160 -9.08 -2.66 -7.73
CA ASN A 160 -9.09 -4.11 -7.90
C ASN A 160 -7.92 -4.56 -8.77
N LEU A 161 -7.45 -5.80 -8.58
CA LEU A 161 -6.48 -6.44 -9.45
C LEU A 161 -7.05 -6.63 -10.87
N THR A 162 -6.17 -6.62 -11.88
CA THR A 162 -6.57 -6.98 -13.25
C THR A 162 -6.99 -8.44 -13.35
N GLU A 163 -7.74 -8.82 -14.39
CA GLU A 163 -8.12 -10.23 -14.61
C GLU A 163 -6.88 -11.12 -14.61
N PHE A 164 -5.82 -10.70 -15.32
CA PHE A 164 -4.54 -11.39 -15.32
C PHE A 164 -3.93 -11.49 -13.91
N SER A 165 -3.88 -10.38 -13.17
CA SER A 165 -3.23 -10.36 -11.85
C SER A 165 -4.00 -11.17 -10.81
N THR A 166 -5.33 -11.19 -10.91
CA THR A 166 -6.22 -12.01 -10.06
C THR A 166 -5.97 -13.49 -10.35
N PHE A 167 -5.92 -13.87 -11.63
CA PHE A 167 -5.64 -15.24 -12.04
C PHE A 167 -4.27 -15.72 -11.53
N ILE A 168 -3.22 -14.91 -11.68
CA ILE A 168 -1.88 -15.27 -11.19
C ILE A 168 -1.87 -15.41 -9.65
N SER A 169 -2.59 -14.55 -8.93
CA SER A 169 -2.74 -14.69 -7.47
C SER A 169 -3.44 -15.99 -7.09
N THR A 170 -4.52 -16.36 -7.77
CA THR A 170 -5.24 -17.62 -7.54
C THR A 170 -4.35 -18.84 -7.83
N VAL A 171 -3.62 -18.84 -8.96
CA VAL A 171 -2.67 -19.92 -9.30
C VAL A 171 -1.58 -20.07 -8.23
N ALA A 172 -1.09 -18.96 -7.67
CA ALA A 172 -0.08 -18.98 -6.61
C ALA A 172 -0.62 -19.49 -5.26
N GLU A 173 -1.89 -19.23 -4.95
CA GLU A 173 -2.55 -19.65 -3.71
C GLU A 173 -3.03 -21.11 -3.75
N GLU A 174 -3.47 -21.61 -4.91
CA GLU A 174 -4.16 -22.91 -5.03
C GLU A 174 -3.28 -24.07 -5.54
N GLN A 175 -1.98 -23.86 -5.82
CA GLN A 175 -1.09 -24.88 -6.44
C GLN A 175 -1.75 -25.59 -7.64
N ILE A 176 -2.41 -24.84 -8.51
CA ILE A 176 -3.10 -25.35 -9.70
C ILE A 176 -2.07 -26.12 -10.56
N ASN A 177 -2.35 -27.40 -10.83
CA ASN A 177 -1.48 -28.27 -11.62
C ASN A 177 -1.41 -27.78 -13.08
N ASP A 178 -0.27 -28.00 -13.76
CA ASP A 178 -0.01 -27.52 -15.14
C ASP A 178 -1.10 -27.87 -16.16
N VAL A 179 -1.86 -28.94 -15.93
CA VAL A 179 -2.98 -29.40 -16.77
C VAL A 179 -4.20 -28.46 -16.71
N GLU A 180 -4.52 -27.91 -15.53
CA GLU A 180 -5.60 -26.92 -15.38
C GLU A 180 -5.16 -25.54 -15.93
N LEU A 181 -3.85 -25.25 -15.91
CA LEU A 181 -3.27 -24.05 -16.50
C LEU A 181 -3.44 -24.01 -18.04
N GLU A 182 -3.38 -25.16 -18.72
CA GLU A 182 -3.61 -25.26 -20.18
C GLU A 182 -5.04 -24.94 -20.59
N GLU A 183 -6.05 -25.28 -19.77
CA GLU A 183 -7.45 -24.91 -20.03
C GLU A 183 -7.69 -23.41 -19.82
N HIS A 184 -7.07 -22.82 -18.78
CA HIS A 184 -7.17 -21.39 -18.50
C HIS A 184 -6.34 -20.50 -19.44
N ASN A 185 -5.30 -21.03 -20.09
CA ASN A 185 -4.53 -20.32 -21.11
C ASN A 185 -5.35 -19.95 -22.37
N LYS A 186 -6.56 -20.50 -22.53
CA LYS A 186 -7.54 -20.10 -23.57
C LYS A 186 -8.37 -18.87 -23.17
N LEU A 187 -8.24 -18.35 -21.95
CA LEU A 187 -8.97 -17.17 -21.49
C LEU A 187 -8.21 -15.89 -21.90
N GLU A 188 -8.84 -15.05 -22.72
CA GLU A 188 -8.38 -13.68 -22.97
C GLU A 188 -8.55 -12.81 -21.70
N LEU A 189 -7.61 -12.97 -20.75
CA LEU A 189 -7.56 -12.20 -19.51
C LEU A 189 -6.98 -10.81 -19.77
N SER A 190 -7.67 -9.77 -19.32
CA SER A 190 -7.13 -8.42 -19.42
C SER A 190 -5.96 -8.19 -18.45
N ASP A 191 -4.87 -7.64 -18.99
CA ASP A 191 -3.73 -7.15 -18.22
C ASP A 191 -3.92 -5.71 -17.69
N LYS A 192 -5.00 -5.03 -18.10
CA LYS A 192 -5.29 -3.61 -17.76
C LYS A 192 -6.53 -3.40 -16.90
N TYR A 193 -7.50 -4.29 -17.01
CA TYR A 193 -8.80 -4.13 -16.37
C TYR A 193 -9.12 -5.30 -15.45
N CYS A 194 -9.82 -5.01 -14.35
CA CYS A 194 -10.48 -6.05 -13.56
C CYS A 194 -11.71 -6.57 -14.29
N VAL A 195 -12.27 -7.70 -13.84
CA VAL A 195 -13.51 -8.29 -14.36
C VAL A 195 -14.62 -7.24 -14.54
N GLY A 196 -14.86 -6.41 -13.52
CA GLY A 196 -15.90 -5.38 -13.55
C GLY A 196 -15.66 -4.22 -14.54
N HIS A 197 -14.43 -4.03 -15.02
CA HIS A 197 -14.06 -2.98 -15.97
C HIS A 197 -13.58 -3.52 -17.31
N LYS A 198 -13.82 -4.82 -17.59
CA LYS A 198 -13.53 -5.38 -18.91
C LYS A 198 -14.34 -4.62 -19.99
N PRO A 199 -13.74 -4.22 -21.13
CA PRO A 199 -14.44 -3.41 -22.13
C PRO A 199 -15.68 -4.08 -22.72
N LYS A 200 -15.60 -5.39 -22.96
CA LYS A 200 -16.72 -6.23 -23.41
C LYS A 200 -17.07 -7.24 -22.34
N LEU A 201 -18.37 -7.48 -22.17
CA LEU A 201 -18.91 -8.55 -21.34
C LEU A 201 -18.71 -9.90 -22.06
N THR A 202 -18.94 -11.00 -21.34
CA THR A 202 -18.93 -12.36 -21.91
C THR A 202 -19.97 -12.53 -23.02
N THR A 203 -21.03 -11.73 -23.00
CA THR A 203 -22.06 -11.65 -24.05
C THR A 203 -21.60 -10.91 -25.32
N GLY A 204 -20.40 -10.32 -25.32
CA GLY A 204 -19.87 -9.50 -26.42
C GLY A 204 -20.33 -8.04 -26.41
N GLU A 205 -21.31 -7.70 -25.58
CA GLU A 205 -21.80 -6.33 -25.40
C GLU A 205 -20.78 -5.43 -24.70
N TRP A 206 -20.87 -4.12 -24.93
CA TRP A 206 -20.02 -3.14 -24.25
C TRP A 206 -20.41 -2.95 -22.79
N ASN A 207 -19.42 -3.06 -21.90
CA ASN A 207 -19.63 -2.86 -20.48
C ASN A 207 -19.90 -1.37 -20.14
N PRO A 208 -21.08 -1.03 -19.57
CA PRO A 208 -21.40 0.35 -19.20
C PRO A 208 -20.50 0.89 -18.08
N ALA A 209 -20.08 0.06 -17.13
CA ALA A 209 -19.18 0.45 -16.05
C ALA A 209 -17.81 0.86 -16.59
N TYR A 210 -17.27 0.09 -17.55
CA TYR A 210 -16.06 0.48 -18.28
C TYR A 210 -16.22 1.84 -18.97
N ARG A 211 -17.29 2.06 -19.73
CA ARG A 211 -17.53 3.33 -20.43
C ARG A 211 -17.67 4.51 -19.48
N GLN A 212 -18.36 4.32 -18.36
CA GLN A 212 -18.49 5.34 -17.31
C GLN A 212 -17.13 5.66 -16.68
N ALA A 213 -16.38 4.65 -16.28
CA ALA A 213 -15.07 4.83 -15.67
C ALA A 213 -14.07 5.49 -16.64
N LYS A 214 -14.10 5.14 -17.93
CA LYS A 214 -13.24 5.75 -18.93
C LYS A 214 -13.54 7.23 -19.14
N ARG A 215 -14.82 7.62 -19.15
CA ARG A 215 -15.24 9.04 -19.22
C ARG A 215 -14.75 9.88 -18.04
N SER A 216 -14.58 9.26 -16.87
CA SER A 216 -14.13 9.93 -15.65
C SER A 216 -12.68 9.62 -15.25
N LEU A 217 -11.89 9.04 -16.18
CA LEU A 217 -10.52 8.59 -15.91
C LEU A 217 -9.57 9.75 -15.59
N THR A 218 -9.73 10.90 -16.22
CA THR A 218 -8.89 12.07 -15.91
C THR A 218 -9.13 12.54 -14.47
N GLN A 219 -10.40 12.65 -14.07
CA GLN A 219 -10.74 13.03 -12.69
C GLN A 219 -10.26 11.98 -11.69
N PHE A 220 -10.37 10.69 -12.03
CA PHE A 220 -9.82 9.59 -11.23
C PHE A 220 -8.37 9.83 -10.86
N ASN A 221 -7.54 10.07 -11.89
CA ASN A 221 -6.10 10.21 -11.75
C ASN A 221 -5.76 11.47 -10.94
N ILE A 222 -6.52 12.55 -11.10
CA ILE A 222 -6.36 13.77 -10.29
C ILE A 222 -6.62 13.47 -8.81
N GLU A 223 -7.75 12.86 -8.45
CA GLU A 223 -8.05 12.57 -7.04
C GLU A 223 -7.10 11.53 -6.45
N LEU A 224 -6.74 10.50 -7.22
CA LEU A 224 -5.74 9.52 -6.80
C LEU A 224 -4.40 10.20 -6.51
N ALA A 225 -3.94 11.10 -7.38
CA ALA A 225 -2.69 11.81 -7.16
C ALA A 225 -2.74 12.71 -5.91
N ARG A 226 -3.86 13.40 -5.67
CA ARG A 226 -4.06 14.21 -4.46
C ARG A 226 -4.06 13.35 -3.20
N LEU A 227 -4.81 12.24 -3.19
CA LEU A 227 -4.86 11.27 -2.09
C LEU A 227 -3.48 10.66 -1.82
N THR A 228 -2.77 10.20 -2.84
CA THR A 228 -1.46 9.59 -2.69
C THR A 228 -0.45 10.57 -2.11
N ARG A 229 -0.40 11.82 -2.61
CA ARG A 229 0.52 12.83 -2.07
C ARG A 229 0.20 13.19 -0.62
N GLN A 230 -1.08 13.42 -0.30
CA GLN A 230 -1.50 13.72 1.06
C GLN A 230 -1.28 12.53 2.02
N CYS A 231 -1.49 11.30 1.54
CA CYS A 231 -1.24 10.09 2.32
C CYS A 231 0.25 9.91 2.61
N ALA A 232 1.13 10.23 1.66
CA ALA A 232 2.59 10.16 1.84
C ALA A 232 3.12 11.16 2.88
N LYS A 233 2.45 12.31 3.07
CA LYS A 233 2.81 13.33 4.05
C LYS A 233 1.58 13.78 4.84
N ARG A 234 1.22 13.00 5.87
CA ARG A 234 -0.04 13.21 6.62
C ARG A 234 0.00 14.37 7.61
N SER A 235 1.18 14.73 8.11
CA SER A 235 1.36 15.79 9.11
C SER A 235 1.14 17.20 8.55
N GLU A 236 1.18 17.35 7.22
CA GLU A 236 1.18 18.66 6.54
C GLU A 236 0.24 18.67 5.35
N VAL A 237 -0.18 19.86 4.93
CA VAL A 237 -0.98 20.07 3.72
C VAL A 237 -0.12 19.78 2.48
N SER A 238 -0.37 18.65 1.80
CA SER A 238 0.49 18.13 0.72
C SER A 238 -0.24 17.59 -0.51
N ALA A 239 -1.56 17.78 -0.62
CA ALA A 239 -2.32 17.33 -1.80
C ALA A 239 -1.89 18.03 -3.10
N LYS A 240 -1.31 19.23 -3.03
CA LYS A 240 -0.76 20.02 -4.16
C LYS A 240 -1.76 20.15 -5.32
N SER A 241 -2.99 20.53 -5.00
CA SER A 241 -4.05 20.76 -6.00
C SER A 241 -3.93 22.11 -6.71
N GLY A 242 -3.17 23.05 -6.13
CA GLY A 242 -3.10 24.45 -6.57
C GLY A 242 -4.15 25.35 -5.92
N ASP A 243 -5.05 24.80 -5.11
CA ASP A 243 -6.06 25.54 -4.36
C ASP A 243 -5.98 25.17 -2.87
N LYS A 244 -5.77 26.18 -2.02
CA LYS A 244 -5.55 26.00 -0.58
C LYS A 244 -6.72 25.29 0.11
N LEU A 245 -7.97 25.58 -0.27
CA LEU A 245 -9.15 24.98 0.37
C LEU A 245 -9.33 23.51 -0.04
N ILE A 246 -8.93 23.16 -1.26
CA ILE A 246 -8.93 21.75 -1.68
C ILE A 246 -7.84 20.99 -0.93
N ASP A 247 -6.66 21.58 -0.78
CA ASP A 247 -5.57 20.93 -0.05
C ASP A 247 -5.91 20.76 1.44
N GLU A 248 -6.57 21.75 2.05
CA GLU A 248 -7.10 21.67 3.42
C GLU A 248 -8.15 20.56 3.58
N TYR A 249 -9.04 20.41 2.60
CA TYR A 249 -9.99 19.30 2.59
C TYR A 249 -9.26 17.96 2.62
N PHE A 250 -8.27 17.75 1.75
CA PHE A 250 -7.55 16.48 1.71
C PHE A 250 -6.75 16.23 2.98
N TYR A 251 -6.14 17.26 3.57
CA TYR A 251 -5.44 17.17 4.84
C TYR A 251 -6.36 16.65 5.95
N HIS A 252 -7.46 17.35 6.24
CA HIS A 252 -8.40 16.93 7.27
C HIS A 252 -9.09 15.60 6.95
N PHE A 253 -9.44 15.38 5.68
CA PHE A 253 -10.07 14.13 5.26
C PHE A 253 -9.13 12.94 5.52
N MET A 254 -7.84 13.11 5.20
CA MET A 254 -6.86 12.06 5.42
C MET A 254 -6.60 11.82 6.90
N LEU A 255 -6.67 12.83 7.78
CA LEU A 255 -6.54 12.62 9.24
C LEU A 255 -7.63 11.72 9.83
N ASN A 256 -8.84 11.73 9.24
CA ASN A 256 -9.96 10.89 9.67
C ASN A 256 -9.87 9.44 9.17
N LEU A 257 -8.90 9.10 8.32
CA LEU A 257 -8.74 7.77 7.73
C LEU A 257 -7.55 7.02 8.31
N THR A 258 -7.56 5.69 8.22
CA THR A 258 -6.42 4.85 8.65
C THR A 258 -5.55 4.36 7.50
N ILE A 259 -5.84 4.77 6.26
CA ILE A 259 -5.18 4.33 5.02
C ILE A 259 -3.72 4.80 4.99
N GLN A 260 -2.78 3.94 4.65
CA GLN A 260 -1.34 4.20 4.53
C GLN A 260 -0.89 4.35 3.07
N PRO A 261 0.31 4.89 2.79
CA PRO A 261 0.81 5.04 1.42
C PRO A 261 0.93 3.72 0.65
N ALA A 262 1.14 2.61 1.36
CA ALA A 262 1.27 1.27 0.79
C ALA A 262 -0.09 0.63 0.42
N ASP A 263 -1.20 1.17 0.95
CA ASP A 263 -2.57 0.70 0.72
C ASP A 263 -3.07 1.18 -0.65
N HIS A 264 -2.36 0.75 -1.70
CA HIS A 264 -2.56 1.23 -3.07
C HIS A 264 -3.96 0.87 -3.60
N ALA A 265 -4.49 -0.30 -3.24
CA ALA A 265 -5.84 -0.72 -3.62
C ALA A 265 -6.89 0.21 -2.99
N GLU A 266 -6.73 0.52 -1.71
CA GLU A 266 -7.63 1.33 -0.90
C GLU A 266 -7.62 2.78 -1.39
N LEU A 267 -6.44 3.36 -1.65
CA LEU A 267 -6.31 4.72 -2.20
C LEU A 267 -6.99 4.83 -3.58
N ARG A 268 -6.79 3.84 -4.45
CA ARG A 268 -7.46 3.80 -5.77
C ARG A 268 -8.95 3.62 -5.63
N ASN A 269 -9.42 2.74 -4.76
CA ASN A 269 -10.86 2.55 -4.54
C ASN A 269 -11.51 3.79 -3.93
N LEU A 270 -10.83 4.50 -3.03
CA LEU A 270 -11.29 5.76 -2.46
C LEU A 270 -11.39 6.86 -3.52
N ALA A 271 -10.35 7.01 -4.36
CA ALA A 271 -10.37 7.94 -5.50
C ALA A 271 -11.53 7.62 -6.46
N ARG A 272 -11.80 6.34 -6.70
CA ARG A 272 -12.93 5.92 -7.55
C ARG A 272 -14.27 6.30 -6.95
N LYS A 273 -14.49 6.02 -5.66
CA LYS A 273 -15.71 6.40 -4.95
C LYS A 273 -15.93 7.93 -4.93
N MET A 274 -14.88 8.74 -4.79
CA MET A 274 -14.99 10.20 -4.87
C MET A 274 -15.55 10.67 -6.22
N VAL A 275 -15.07 10.07 -7.31
CA VAL A 275 -15.51 10.43 -8.66
C VAL A 275 -16.92 9.92 -8.94
N ASP A 276 -17.21 8.67 -8.59
CA ASP A 276 -18.53 8.06 -8.85
C ASP A 276 -19.64 8.73 -8.02
N SER A 277 -19.31 9.25 -6.83
CA SER A 277 -20.22 10.04 -5.99
C SER A 277 -20.34 11.52 -6.41
N LYS A 278 -19.62 11.95 -7.45
CA LYS A 278 -19.60 13.34 -7.94
C LYS A 278 -19.19 14.33 -6.83
N LEU A 279 -18.14 14.00 -6.08
CA LEU A 279 -17.53 14.90 -5.10
C LEU A 279 -16.67 15.96 -5.82
N SER A 280 -17.32 17.05 -6.26
CA SER A 280 -16.64 18.14 -6.96
C SER A 280 -15.70 18.93 -6.06
N ASP A 281 -14.74 19.64 -6.66
CA ASP A 281 -13.84 20.52 -5.94
C ASP A 281 -14.60 21.63 -5.19
N THR A 282 -15.69 22.16 -5.74
CA THR A 282 -16.56 23.10 -5.02
C THR A 282 -17.10 22.50 -3.72
N LYS A 283 -17.54 21.23 -3.73
CA LYS A 283 -18.00 20.55 -2.51
C LYS A 283 -16.86 20.37 -1.50
N LYS A 284 -15.66 20.01 -1.97
CA LYS A 284 -14.46 19.92 -1.11
C LYS A 284 -14.15 21.25 -0.43
N LYS A 285 -14.19 22.36 -1.19
CA LYS A 285 -13.99 23.72 -0.65
C LYS A 285 -15.05 24.09 0.39
N MET A 286 -16.32 23.75 0.15
CA MET A 286 -17.40 23.98 1.13
C MET A 286 -17.14 23.22 2.44
N LEU A 287 -16.72 21.95 2.34
CA LEU A 287 -16.42 21.12 3.51
C LEU A 287 -15.21 21.65 4.29
N ALA A 288 -14.13 22.06 3.60
CA ALA A 288 -12.99 22.69 4.24
C ALA A 288 -13.37 23.97 4.99
N LEU A 289 -14.16 24.86 4.36
CA LEU A 289 -14.63 26.08 5.02
C LEU A 289 -15.55 25.77 6.22
N GLN A 290 -16.39 24.75 6.13
CA GLN A 290 -17.21 24.31 7.26
C GLN A 290 -16.36 23.81 8.42
N LYS A 291 -15.28 23.07 8.14
CA LYS A 291 -14.31 22.60 9.14
C LYS A 291 -13.57 23.76 9.82
N LEU A 292 -13.31 24.85 9.08
CA LEU A 292 -12.74 26.10 9.60
C LEU A 292 -13.74 26.96 10.40
N GLY A 293 -14.98 26.50 10.58
CA GLY A 293 -15.98 27.16 11.44
C GLY A 293 -16.91 28.14 10.72
N PHE A 294 -16.85 28.25 9.39
CA PHE A 294 -17.72 29.14 8.65
C PHE A 294 -19.14 28.60 8.51
N ASN A 295 -20.13 29.48 8.63
CA ASN A 295 -21.52 29.13 8.40
C ASN A 295 -21.85 29.11 6.90
N GLN A 296 -22.99 28.50 6.53
CA GLN A 296 -23.36 28.32 5.12
C GLN A 296 -23.54 29.63 4.33
N THR A 297 -23.91 30.73 5.00
CA THR A 297 -24.05 32.03 4.35
C THR A 297 -22.68 32.61 4.01
N GLU A 298 -21.73 32.55 4.95
CA GLU A 298 -20.34 32.98 4.75
C GLU A 298 -19.61 32.14 3.70
N ILE A 299 -19.84 30.83 3.70
CA ILE A 299 -19.33 29.92 2.66
C ILE A 299 -19.84 30.36 1.28
N GLY A 300 -21.13 30.70 1.19
CA GLY A 300 -21.76 31.16 -0.05
C GLY A 300 -21.14 32.47 -0.56
N GLN A 301 -20.82 33.40 0.33
CA GLN A 301 -20.17 34.67 -0.02
C GLN A 301 -18.73 34.48 -0.52
N ARG A 302 -18.00 33.49 -0.01
CA ARG A 302 -16.60 33.24 -0.38
C ARG A 302 -16.43 32.39 -1.64
N LEU A 303 -17.42 31.58 -2.00
CA LEU A 303 -17.35 30.70 -3.17
C LEU A 303 -18.17 31.27 -4.32
N LEU A 304 -17.57 31.28 -5.50
CA LEU A 304 -18.23 31.69 -6.74
C LEU A 304 -18.87 30.49 -7.44
N ASN A 305 -20.04 30.73 -8.03
CA ASN A 305 -20.72 29.80 -8.91
C ASN A 305 -20.12 29.85 -10.33
N VAL A 306 -20.70 29.07 -11.25
CA VAL A 306 -20.27 28.99 -12.66
C VAL A 306 -20.37 30.35 -13.39
N ASN A 307 -21.25 31.23 -12.94
CA ASN A 307 -21.44 32.58 -13.49
C ASN A 307 -20.57 33.64 -12.77
N HIS A 308 -19.56 33.23 -11.99
CA HIS A 308 -18.70 34.11 -11.21
C HIS A 308 -19.45 34.96 -10.15
N GLN A 309 -20.60 34.49 -9.68
CA GLN A 309 -21.38 35.15 -8.64
C GLN A 309 -21.29 34.39 -7.31
N PRO A 310 -21.39 35.07 -6.16
CA PRO A 310 -21.48 34.40 -4.87
C PRO A 310 -22.60 33.36 -4.83
N MET A 311 -22.34 32.23 -4.19
CA MET A 311 -23.33 31.17 -4.02
C MET A 311 -24.35 31.56 -2.94
N THR A 312 -25.61 31.16 -3.13
CA THR A 312 -26.64 31.34 -2.09
C THR A 312 -26.48 30.31 -0.98
N ARG A 313 -26.89 30.66 0.25
CA ARG A 313 -26.95 29.72 1.39
C ARG A 313 -27.69 28.42 1.03
N GLN A 314 -28.80 28.52 0.30
CA GLN A 314 -29.58 27.36 -0.12
C GLN A 314 -28.81 26.45 -1.08
N ALA A 315 -28.04 27.02 -2.02
CA ALA A 315 -27.19 26.25 -2.93
C ALA A 315 -26.09 25.51 -2.16
N VAL A 316 -25.46 26.16 -1.17
CA VAL A 316 -24.47 25.53 -0.27
C VAL A 316 -25.10 24.38 0.50
N SER A 317 -26.27 24.60 1.12
CA SER A 317 -26.98 23.56 1.87
C SER A 317 -27.31 22.34 1.01
N LYS A 318 -27.80 22.55 -0.21
CA LYS A 318 -28.15 21.46 -1.13
C LYS A 318 -26.91 20.70 -1.61
N ALA A 319 -25.82 21.41 -1.89
CA ALA A 319 -24.56 20.80 -2.29
C ALA A 319 -23.98 19.92 -1.17
N LEU A 320 -23.93 20.42 0.06
CA LEU A 320 -23.46 19.68 1.24
C LEU A 320 -24.35 18.47 1.54
N ALA A 321 -25.67 18.61 1.48
CA ALA A 321 -26.61 17.50 1.69
C ALA A 321 -26.45 16.35 0.68
N SER A 322 -25.91 16.65 -0.52
CA SER A 322 -25.63 15.63 -1.54
C SER A 322 -24.28 14.91 -1.36
N VAL A 323 -23.45 15.34 -0.40
CA VAL A 323 -22.18 14.68 -0.09
C VAL A 323 -22.47 13.40 0.68
N ARG A 324 -21.86 12.28 0.27
CA ARG A 324 -21.98 11.03 1.00
C ARG A 324 -21.29 11.14 2.36
N LYS A 325 -21.86 10.50 3.39
CA LYS A 325 -21.36 10.54 4.77
C LYS A 325 -19.87 10.19 4.89
N GLU A 326 -19.39 9.26 4.07
CA GLU A 326 -17.99 8.82 4.01
C GLU A 326 -16.99 9.90 3.56
N PHE A 327 -17.45 11.05 3.03
CA PHE A 327 -16.60 12.16 2.58
C PHE A 327 -16.75 13.43 3.43
N LEU A 328 -17.43 13.35 4.57
CA LEU A 328 -17.53 14.47 5.52
C LEU A 328 -16.25 14.58 6.36
N LEU A 329 -15.98 15.79 6.88
CA LEU A 329 -14.77 16.14 7.66
C LEU A 329 -14.99 16.20 9.17
#